data_AF-A0A971C8H8-F1
#
_entry.id   AF-A0A971C8H8-F1
#
_cell.length_a   1.000
_cell.length_b   1.000
_cell.length_c   1.000
_cell.angle_alpha   90.00
_cell.angle_beta   90.00
_cell.angle_gamma   90.00
#
_symmetry.space_group_name_H-M   'P 1'
#
loop_
_entity.id
_entity.type
_entity.pdbx_description
1 polymer ?
#
loop_
_entity_poly.entity_id
_entity_poly.type
_entity_poly.pdbx_seq_one_letter_code
_entity_poly.pdbx_strand_id
1 'polypeptide(L)'
;MALSVAQKVILAGSPFAWVHRIESGAIADEWLFDNLQSSNIKLLKAGSESAAGENIDINRADGAIWRFNKTNKILDGITEDDITPADASDTATKKGEITLLINEAPNELNTWTAFIDELKTYQDSFWFVTIGSGFSHKARTTDKKPEGYYQMIGKISNDIEQALANAPTTLSLTFASDSGSELDEDELTSGTLYSAMTWKLGNGKDVTGIKPPTITSGEETIILAGDVNIVTDITYS
;
A
#
# COMPACT_ATOMS: atom_id res chain seq x y z
N MET A 1 -15.99 17.69 -37.51
CA MET A 1 -15.94 16.93 -36.24
C MET A 1 -14.74 17.43 -35.47
N ALA A 2 -14.95 18.10 -34.34
CA ALA A 2 -13.85 18.48 -33.47
C ALA A 2 -13.52 17.27 -32.58
N LEU A 3 -12.30 16.74 -32.71
CA LEU A 3 -11.71 15.84 -31.73
C LEU A 3 -11.57 16.63 -30.43
N SER A 4 -12.45 16.40 -29.46
CA SER A 4 -12.26 16.95 -28.13
C SER A 4 -11.15 16.16 -27.45
N VAL A 5 -9.92 16.66 -27.55
CA VAL A 5 -8.81 16.17 -26.72
C VAL A 5 -9.19 16.52 -25.27
N ALA A 6 -9.58 15.50 -24.50
CA ALA A 6 -9.83 15.66 -23.08
C ALA A 6 -8.53 16.15 -22.41
N GLN A 7 -8.57 17.32 -21.77
CA GLN A 7 -7.46 17.79 -20.95
C GLN A 7 -7.33 16.84 -19.75
N LYS A 8 -6.31 15.98 -19.82
CA LYS A 8 -5.90 15.07 -18.75
C LYS A 8 -5.27 15.89 -17.62
N VAL A 9 -6.07 16.29 -16.64
CA VAL A 9 -5.55 16.80 -15.37
C VAL A 9 -5.97 15.80 -14.30
N ILE A 10 -5.00 15.04 -13.79
CA ILE A 10 -5.17 14.26 -12.56
C ILE A 10 -5.35 15.29 -11.44
N LEU A 11 -6.55 15.39 -10.88
CA LEU A 11 -6.88 16.46 -9.94
C LEU A 11 -6.62 16.10 -8.47
N ALA A 12 -6.60 14.81 -8.13
CA ALA A 12 -6.20 14.29 -6.82
C ALA A 12 -5.97 12.77 -6.90
N GLY A 13 -5.14 12.23 -6.01
CA GLY A 13 -5.14 10.79 -5.71
C GLY A 13 -6.50 10.38 -5.12
N SER A 14 -6.89 9.12 -5.28
CA SER A 14 -8.15 8.63 -4.72
C SER A 14 -8.00 8.43 -3.20
N PRO A 15 -8.79 9.13 -2.36
CA PRO A 15 -8.64 9.11 -0.90
C PRO A 15 -9.29 7.86 -0.28
N PHE A 16 -9.05 6.70 -0.87
CA PHE A 16 -9.57 5.43 -0.39
C PHE A 16 -8.67 4.25 -0.75
N ALA A 17 -8.78 3.19 0.05
CA ALA A 17 -8.04 1.96 -0.12
C ALA A 17 -8.82 0.74 0.40
N TRP A 18 -8.53 -0.41 -0.20
CA TRP A 18 -8.86 -1.73 0.32
C TRP A 18 -7.58 -2.37 0.80
N VAL A 19 -7.56 -2.83 2.04
CA VAL A 19 -6.40 -3.49 2.63
C VAL A 19 -6.85 -4.82 3.19
N HIS A 20 -6.34 -5.91 2.64
CA HIS A 20 -6.66 -7.25 3.10
C HIS A 20 -5.51 -7.86 3.88
N ARG A 21 -5.76 -8.43 5.06
CA ARG A 21 -4.75 -9.26 5.74
C ARG A 21 -4.67 -10.61 5.05
N ILE A 22 -3.44 -11.07 4.83
CA ILE A 22 -3.16 -12.45 4.40
C ILE A 22 -2.79 -13.26 5.63
N GLU A 23 -3.48 -14.38 5.84
CA GLU A 23 -3.23 -15.29 6.95
C GLU A 23 -3.31 -16.73 6.48
N SER A 24 -2.26 -17.51 6.78
CA SER A 24 -2.19 -18.94 6.45
C SER A 24 -2.52 -19.28 4.99
N GLY A 25 -2.09 -18.42 4.07
CA GLY A 25 -2.31 -18.58 2.62
C GLY A 25 -3.69 -18.18 2.12
N ALA A 26 -4.52 -17.51 2.93
CA ALA A 26 -5.85 -17.04 2.54
C ALA A 26 -6.05 -15.54 2.82
N ILE A 27 -7.03 -14.94 2.15
CA ILE A 27 -7.50 -13.58 2.48
C ILE A 27 -8.39 -13.66 3.73
N ALA A 28 -8.03 -12.94 4.78
CA ALA A 28 -8.73 -13.01 6.07
C ALA A 28 -9.64 -11.79 6.31
N ASP A 29 -9.03 -10.65 6.65
CA ASP A 29 -9.75 -9.44 7.04
C ASP A 29 -9.68 -8.39 5.92
N GLU A 30 -10.77 -7.66 5.68
CA GLU A 30 -10.84 -6.52 4.76
C GLU A 30 -10.98 -5.24 5.58
N TRP A 31 -10.07 -4.29 5.36
CA TRP A 31 -10.19 -2.92 5.85
C TRP A 31 -10.56 -1.99 4.69
N LEU A 32 -11.70 -1.35 4.84
CA LEU A 32 -12.20 -0.33 3.93
C LEU A 32 -11.90 1.05 4.51
N PHE A 33 -11.02 1.79 3.82
CA PHE A 33 -10.77 3.19 4.10
C PHE A 33 -11.49 4.04 3.05
N ASP A 34 -12.59 4.69 3.41
CA ASP A 34 -13.39 5.50 2.48
C ASP A 34 -13.12 7.01 2.53
N ASN A 35 -12.32 7.46 3.50
CA ASN A 35 -11.89 8.84 3.61
C ASN A 35 -10.47 8.96 4.23
N LEU A 36 -9.48 8.46 3.45
CA LEU A 36 -8.06 8.69 3.71
C LEU A 36 -7.68 10.15 3.51
N GLN A 37 -6.75 10.64 4.33
CA GLN A 37 -6.13 11.93 4.12
C GLN A 37 -5.35 11.96 2.79
N SER A 38 -4.62 10.89 2.48
CA SER A 38 -4.01 10.69 1.16
C SER A 38 -3.53 9.25 0.95
N SER A 39 -3.54 8.81 -0.30
CA SER A 39 -2.83 7.61 -0.76
C SER A 39 -1.71 8.02 -1.72
N ASN A 40 -0.55 7.38 -1.61
CA ASN A 40 0.60 7.64 -2.47
C ASN A 40 1.23 6.31 -2.91
N ILE A 41 1.78 6.28 -4.11
CA ILE A 41 2.52 5.15 -4.64
C ILE A 41 3.88 5.60 -5.18
N LYS A 42 4.91 4.85 -4.82
CA LYS A 42 6.23 4.92 -5.44
C LYS A 42 6.49 3.63 -6.19
N LEU A 43 6.88 3.75 -7.45
CA LEU A 43 7.27 2.63 -8.29
C LEU A 43 8.76 2.76 -8.59
N LEU A 44 9.49 1.64 -8.54
CA LEU A 44 10.84 1.63 -9.09
C LEU A 44 10.77 1.95 -10.59
N LYS A 45 11.68 2.82 -11.03
CA LYS A 45 11.84 3.10 -12.46
C LYS A 45 12.31 1.82 -13.15
N ALA A 46 11.65 1.45 -14.25
CA ALA A 46 12.02 0.28 -15.05
C ALA A 46 13.54 0.26 -15.38
N GLY A 47 14.19 -0.87 -15.09
CA GLY A 47 15.64 -1.05 -15.28
C GLY A 47 16.52 -0.53 -14.13
N SER A 48 15.93 -0.09 -13.02
CA SER A 48 16.67 0.26 -11.80
C SER A 48 16.68 -0.95 -10.86
N GLU A 49 17.86 -1.45 -10.51
CA GLU A 49 17.99 -2.39 -9.39
C GLU A 49 17.72 -1.63 -8.09
N SER A 50 17.00 -2.25 -7.16
CA SER A 50 16.84 -1.69 -5.82
C SER A 50 18.22 -1.44 -5.24
N ALA A 51 18.49 -0.22 -4.76
CA ALA A 51 19.76 0.08 -4.11
C ALA A 51 19.98 -0.93 -2.98
N ALA A 52 21.05 -1.71 -3.08
CA ALA A 52 21.51 -2.57 -1.99
C ALA A 52 21.74 -1.68 -0.76
N GLY A 53 21.41 -2.18 0.42
CA GLY A 53 21.47 -1.42 1.67
C GLY A 53 22.80 -0.69 1.86
N GLU A 54 22.77 0.40 2.63
CA GLU A 54 23.98 1.14 2.96
C GLU A 54 25.02 0.21 3.58
N ASN A 55 26.25 0.28 3.09
CA ASN A 55 27.37 -0.52 3.56
C ASN A 55 28.38 0.36 4.30
N ILE A 56 29.00 -0.19 5.35
CA ILE A 56 30.19 0.39 5.95
C ILE A 56 31.40 -0.27 5.29
N ASP A 57 32.15 0.53 4.53
CA ASP A 57 33.38 0.12 3.88
C ASP A 57 34.58 0.51 4.77
N ILE A 58 35.34 -0.48 5.23
CA ILE A 58 36.59 -0.29 5.97
C ILE A 58 37.75 -0.51 5.00
N ASN A 59 38.47 0.56 4.68
CA ASN A 59 39.65 0.49 3.84
C ASN A 59 40.83 -0.07 4.64
N ARG A 60 41.40 -1.18 4.16
CA ARG A 60 42.66 -1.72 4.67
C ARG A 60 43.84 -0.94 4.12
N ALA A 61 44.97 -1.04 4.82
CA ALA A 61 46.22 -0.38 4.44
C ALA A 61 46.80 -0.86 3.08
N ASP A 62 46.33 -2.00 2.56
CA ASP A 62 46.67 -2.56 1.24
C ASP A 62 45.71 -2.10 0.12
N GLY A 63 44.74 -1.24 0.42
CA GLY A 63 43.73 -0.78 -0.54
C GLY A 63 42.58 -1.76 -0.76
N ALA A 64 42.55 -2.91 -0.06
CA ALA A 64 41.39 -3.80 -0.07
C ALA A 64 40.26 -3.22 0.82
N ILE A 65 39.01 -3.43 0.42
CA ILE A 65 37.83 -2.95 1.14
C ILE A 65 37.18 -4.12 1.86
N TRP A 66 37.00 -4.00 3.18
CA TRP A 66 36.13 -4.88 3.94
C TRP A 66 34.76 -4.23 4.04
N ARG A 67 33.75 -4.91 3.51
CA ARG A 67 32.38 -4.43 3.45
C ARG A 67 31.52 -5.13 4.48
N PHE A 68 30.86 -4.35 5.33
CA PHE A 68 29.88 -4.84 6.30
C PHE A 68 28.54 -4.16 6.04
N ASN A 69 27.45 -4.91 6.14
CA ASN A 69 26.11 -4.34 6.09
C ASN A 69 25.93 -3.38 7.27
N LYS A 70 25.42 -2.17 7.01
CA LYS A 70 25.14 -1.20 8.08
C LYS A 70 23.85 -1.60 8.80
N THR A 71 23.97 -2.07 10.04
CA THR A 71 22.83 -2.24 10.96
C THR A 71 22.78 -1.05 11.92
N ASN A 72 21.76 -0.20 11.81
CA ASN A 72 21.54 0.86 12.79
C ASN A 72 20.70 0.29 13.94
N LYS A 73 21.33 -0.04 15.07
CA LYS A 73 20.58 -0.43 16.25
C LYS A 73 19.91 0.78 16.90
N ILE A 74 18.60 0.74 17.10
CA ILE A 74 17.85 1.72 17.88
C ILE A 74 17.46 1.05 19.20
N LEU A 75 17.81 1.69 20.33
CA LEU A 75 17.52 1.16 21.67
C LEU A 75 16.45 2.01 22.33
N ASP A 76 15.50 1.37 23.02
CA ASP A 76 14.54 2.06 23.88
C ASP A 76 15.28 2.74 25.05
N GLY A 77 15.02 4.03 25.27
CA GLY A 77 15.67 4.82 26.30
C GLY A 77 15.27 4.49 27.75
N ILE A 78 14.32 3.59 27.97
CA ILE A 78 13.82 3.19 29.29
C ILE A 78 14.13 1.72 29.58
N THR A 79 13.83 0.83 28.64
CA THR A 79 14.03 -0.62 28.84
C THR A 79 15.35 -1.15 28.30
N GLU A 80 16.08 -0.35 27.51
CA GLU A 80 17.30 -0.72 26.79
C GLU A 80 17.11 -1.88 25.80
N ASP A 81 15.86 -2.21 25.48
CA ASP A 81 15.53 -3.24 24.49
C ASP A 81 15.86 -2.75 23.07
N ASP A 82 16.22 -3.69 22.21
CA ASP A 82 16.43 -3.45 20.80
C ASP A 82 15.09 -3.23 20.10
N ILE A 83 14.82 -1.98 19.73
CA ILE A 83 13.64 -1.55 18.96
C ILE A 83 14.00 -1.25 17.51
N THR A 84 15.12 -1.79 17.04
CA THR A 84 15.50 -1.67 15.63
C THR A 84 14.40 -2.28 14.78
N PRO A 85 13.92 -1.57 13.73
CA PRO A 85 12.95 -2.12 12.80
C PRO A 85 13.44 -3.48 12.30
N ALA A 86 12.54 -4.46 12.21
CA ALA A 86 12.86 -5.76 11.64
C ALA A 86 13.57 -5.58 10.28
N ASP A 87 14.59 -6.39 10.02
CA ASP A 87 15.29 -6.38 8.74
C ASP A 87 14.25 -6.47 7.60
N ALA A 88 14.52 -5.79 6.49
CA ALA A 88 13.69 -5.94 5.30
C ALA A 88 13.57 -7.43 5.00
N SER A 89 12.33 -7.94 4.98
CA SER A 89 12.01 -9.34 4.72
C SER A 89 12.89 -9.91 3.61
N ASP A 90 13.42 -11.13 3.78
CA ASP A 90 14.28 -11.77 2.76
C ASP A 90 13.57 -11.92 1.40
N THR A 91 12.24 -11.84 1.41
CA THR A 91 11.34 -11.91 0.24
C THR A 91 10.88 -10.54 -0.26
N ALA A 92 11.34 -9.44 0.35
CA ALA A 92 11.02 -8.07 -0.06
C ALA A 92 11.60 -7.78 -1.45
N THR A 93 10.71 -7.48 -2.40
CA THR A 93 11.10 -7.24 -3.80
C THR A 93 11.52 -5.79 -4.03
N LYS A 94 11.06 -4.87 -3.18
CA LYS A 94 11.35 -3.41 -3.22
C LYS A 94 10.94 -2.73 -4.53
N LYS A 95 10.07 -3.35 -5.33
CA LYS A 95 9.58 -2.87 -6.64
C LYS A 95 8.53 -1.77 -6.54
N GLY A 96 7.82 -1.70 -5.41
CA GLY A 96 6.88 -0.64 -5.13
C GLY A 96 6.70 -0.37 -3.63
N GLU A 97 6.27 0.85 -3.33
CA GLU A 97 5.80 1.25 -2.01
C GLU A 97 4.43 1.91 -2.14
N ILE A 98 3.47 1.50 -1.32
CA ILE A 98 2.18 2.19 -1.16
C ILE A 98 2.14 2.81 0.23
N THR A 99 1.95 4.12 0.31
CA THR A 99 1.79 4.83 1.59
C THR A 99 0.36 5.34 1.73
N LEU A 100 -0.30 4.96 2.82
CA LEU A 100 -1.61 5.42 3.23
C LEU A 100 -1.46 6.37 4.42
N LEU A 101 -2.01 7.57 4.34
CA LEU A 101 -2.16 8.47 5.48
C LEU A 101 -3.60 8.37 5.97
N ILE A 102 -3.74 7.78 7.15
CA ILE A 102 -4.99 7.38 7.76
C ILE A 102 -5.32 8.34 8.91
N ASN A 103 -6.49 8.95 8.86
CA ASN A 103 -7.01 9.92 9.84
C ASN A 103 -8.24 9.38 10.59
N GLU A 104 -8.71 8.19 10.24
CA GLU A 104 -9.86 7.53 10.84
C GLU A 104 -9.73 6.01 10.73
N ALA A 105 -10.42 5.30 11.62
CA ALA A 105 -10.39 3.84 11.62
C ALA A 105 -11.09 3.30 10.36
N PRO A 106 -10.70 2.11 9.86
CA PRO A 106 -11.41 1.47 8.76
C PRO A 106 -12.86 1.17 9.17
N ASN A 107 -13.75 1.08 8.19
CA ASN A 107 -15.20 0.97 8.42
C ASN A 107 -15.59 -0.24 9.29
N GLU A 108 -14.79 -1.30 9.25
CA GLU A 108 -14.99 -2.54 9.99
C GLU A 108 -14.62 -2.38 11.47
N LEU A 109 -13.68 -1.47 11.77
CA LEU A 109 -13.20 -1.20 13.12
C LEU A 109 -13.76 0.13 13.60
N ASN A 110 -14.89 0.04 14.28
CA ASN A 110 -15.68 1.19 14.76
C ASN A 110 -14.94 2.19 15.68
N THR A 111 -13.69 1.92 16.08
CA THR A 111 -12.91 2.82 16.94
C THR A 111 -11.44 2.85 16.51
N TRP A 112 -10.82 4.04 16.65
CA TRP A 112 -9.39 4.24 16.40
C TRP A 112 -8.51 3.33 17.27
N THR A 113 -8.91 3.10 18.51
CA THR A 113 -8.17 2.22 19.43
C THR A 113 -8.17 0.77 18.96
N ALA A 114 -9.33 0.24 18.55
CA ALA A 114 -9.42 -1.14 18.03
C ALA A 114 -8.54 -1.33 16.80
N PHE A 115 -8.53 -0.35 15.89
CA PHE A 115 -7.63 -0.34 14.73
C PHE A 115 -6.15 -0.36 15.11
N ILE A 116 -5.75 0.45 16.09
CA ILE A 116 -4.37 0.48 16.59
C ILE A 116 -3.98 -0.87 17.21
N ASP A 117 -4.86 -1.48 18.00
CA ASP A 117 -4.58 -2.75 18.68
C ASP A 117 -4.46 -3.91 17.67
N GLU A 118 -5.29 -3.91 16.62
CA GLU A 118 -5.20 -4.87 15.53
C GLU A 118 -3.91 -4.70 14.72
N LEU A 119 -3.56 -3.45 14.39
CA LEU A 119 -2.30 -3.15 13.72
C LEU A 119 -1.08 -3.64 14.52
N LYS A 120 -1.05 -3.41 15.84
CA LYS A 120 0.05 -3.90 16.70
C LYS A 120 0.12 -5.42 16.71
N THR A 121 -1.02 -6.09 16.68
CA THR A 121 -1.09 -7.56 16.70
C THR A 121 -0.56 -8.16 15.39
N TYR A 122 -0.82 -7.48 14.27
CA TYR A 122 -0.56 -8.02 12.92
C TYR A 122 0.44 -7.20 12.10
N GLN A 123 1.30 -6.41 12.74
CA GLN A 123 2.23 -5.51 12.05
C GLN A 123 3.17 -6.23 11.07
N ASP A 124 3.60 -7.44 11.43
CA ASP A 124 4.51 -8.27 10.64
C ASP A 124 3.80 -9.16 9.60
N SER A 125 2.47 -9.06 9.51
CA SER A 125 1.67 -9.83 8.54
C SER A 125 1.85 -9.31 7.12
N PHE A 126 1.51 -10.16 6.15
CA PHE A 126 1.39 -9.73 4.76
C PHE A 126 0.02 -9.10 4.52
N TRP A 127 0.02 -8.07 3.68
CA TRP A 127 -1.16 -7.30 3.35
C TRP A 127 -1.30 -7.19 1.84
N PHE A 128 -2.48 -7.49 1.34
CA PHE A 128 -2.85 -7.17 -0.03
C PHE A 128 -3.52 -5.80 -0.07
N VAL A 129 -2.84 -4.82 -0.68
CA VAL A 129 -3.24 -3.42 -0.68
C VAL A 129 -3.67 -3.01 -2.08
N THR A 130 -4.87 -2.44 -2.17
CA THR A 130 -5.42 -1.88 -3.41
C THR A 130 -5.79 -0.42 -3.20
N ILE A 131 -5.24 0.47 -4.04
CA ILE A 131 -5.58 1.89 -4.04
C ILE A 131 -6.13 2.32 -5.40
N GLY A 132 -7.07 3.27 -5.39
CA GLY A 132 -7.50 3.92 -6.62
C GLY A 132 -6.41 4.81 -7.20
N SER A 133 -6.23 4.77 -8.51
CA SER A 133 -5.47 5.79 -9.23
C SER A 133 -6.23 7.12 -9.24
N GLY A 134 -5.64 8.16 -9.84
CA GLY A 134 -6.34 9.45 -9.97
C GLY A 134 -7.66 9.32 -10.75
N PHE A 135 -8.52 10.32 -10.62
CA PHE A 135 -9.72 10.45 -11.45
C PHE A 135 -9.58 11.62 -12.43
N SER A 136 -10.04 11.43 -13.66
CA SER A 136 -10.41 12.56 -14.53
C SER A 136 -11.89 12.87 -14.38
N HIS A 137 -12.24 14.13 -14.62
CA HIS A 137 -13.62 14.54 -14.75
C HIS A 137 -13.83 15.19 -16.12
N LYS A 138 -14.95 14.89 -16.76
CA LYS A 138 -15.47 15.75 -17.83
C LYS A 138 -16.13 16.92 -17.12
N ALA A 139 -15.83 18.16 -17.51
CA ALA A 139 -16.24 19.41 -16.84
C ALA A 139 -17.76 19.63 -16.61
N ARG A 140 -18.61 18.63 -16.87
CA ARG A 140 -20.06 18.65 -16.69
C ARG A 140 -20.69 17.33 -16.20
N THR A 141 -19.92 16.28 -15.92
CA THR A 141 -20.46 15.01 -15.38
C THR A 141 -20.06 14.81 -13.92
N THR A 142 -20.92 14.14 -13.17
CA THR A 142 -20.73 13.74 -11.76
C THR A 142 -19.86 12.50 -11.59
N ASP A 143 -19.27 12.00 -12.68
CA ASP A 143 -18.49 10.76 -12.68
C ASP A 143 -17.09 11.04 -12.17
N LYS A 144 -16.93 11.04 -10.84
CA LYS A 144 -15.62 11.00 -10.18
C LYS A 144 -15.33 9.57 -9.77
N LYS A 145 -14.91 8.75 -10.73
CA LYS A 145 -14.45 7.37 -10.49
C LYS A 145 -12.94 7.29 -10.75
N PRO A 146 -12.20 6.42 -10.06
CA PRO A 146 -10.81 6.12 -10.40
C PRO A 146 -10.67 5.74 -11.87
N GLU A 147 -9.60 6.15 -12.52
CA GLU A 147 -9.24 5.67 -13.87
C GLU A 147 -8.64 4.26 -13.87
N GLY A 148 -8.44 3.68 -12.70
CA GLY A 148 -7.66 2.47 -12.54
C GLY A 148 -7.27 2.25 -11.08
N TYR A 149 -6.55 1.17 -10.82
CA TYR A 149 -6.16 0.71 -9.49
C TYR A 149 -4.72 0.24 -9.49
N TYR A 150 -4.05 0.46 -8.37
CA TYR A 150 -2.75 -0.15 -8.06
C TYR A 150 -2.96 -1.22 -7.02
N GLN A 151 -2.44 -2.42 -7.28
CA GLN A 151 -2.61 -3.60 -6.45
C GLN A 151 -1.23 -4.19 -6.14
N MET A 152 -0.99 -4.54 -4.89
CA MET A 152 0.31 -5.03 -4.45
C MET A 152 0.16 -5.86 -3.17
N ILE A 153 0.95 -6.93 -3.04
CA ILE A 153 1.19 -7.57 -1.76
C ILE A 153 2.44 -6.96 -1.13
N GLY A 154 2.35 -6.63 0.15
CA GLY A 154 3.46 -6.06 0.88
C GLY A 154 3.36 -6.23 2.39
N LYS A 155 4.44 -5.84 3.06
CA LYS A 155 4.52 -5.73 4.52
C LYS A 155 4.65 -4.28 4.92
N ILE A 156 4.16 -3.95 6.12
CA ILE A 156 4.37 -2.63 6.70
C ILE A 156 5.88 -2.45 6.92
N SER A 157 6.45 -1.39 6.33
CA SER A 157 7.90 -1.15 6.31
C SER A 157 8.32 0.07 7.11
N ASN A 158 7.38 0.92 7.53
CA ASN A 158 7.67 2.05 8.38
C ASN A 158 7.50 1.69 9.85
N ASP A 159 8.27 2.35 10.71
CA ASP A 159 8.11 2.27 12.16
C ASP A 159 6.76 2.88 12.55
N ILE A 160 5.81 2.00 12.86
CA ILE A 160 4.49 2.38 13.36
C ILE A 160 4.47 2.48 14.89
N GLU A 161 5.37 1.79 15.61
CA GLU A 161 5.36 1.74 17.07
C GLU A 161 5.63 3.12 17.69
N GLN A 162 6.60 3.85 17.13
CA GLN A 162 6.89 5.22 17.57
C GLN A 162 5.73 6.19 17.28
N ALA A 163 5.02 5.99 16.16
CA ALA A 163 3.84 6.76 15.83
C ALA A 163 2.72 6.47 16.84
N LEU A 164 2.48 5.19 17.14
CA LEU A 164 1.43 4.73 18.05
C LEU A 164 1.64 5.15 19.50
N ALA A 165 2.89 5.29 19.96
CA ALA A 165 3.22 5.78 21.31
C ALA A 165 2.72 7.21 21.58
N ASN A 166 2.49 8.01 20.53
CA ASN A 166 2.12 9.42 20.64
C ASN A 166 0.62 9.71 20.42
N ALA A 167 -0.24 8.67 20.37
CA ALA A 167 -1.67 8.79 20.08
C ALA A 167 -1.96 9.74 18.88
N PRO A 168 -1.43 9.42 17.69
CA PRO A 168 -1.36 10.37 16.60
C PRO A 168 -2.76 10.60 16.01
N THR A 169 -3.06 11.85 15.63
CA THR A 169 -4.30 12.16 14.90
C THR A 169 -4.30 11.61 13.48
N THR A 170 -3.12 11.21 12.98
CA THR A 170 -2.91 10.65 11.65
C THR A 170 -1.83 9.57 11.70
N LEU A 171 -2.09 8.40 11.16
CA LEU A 171 -1.13 7.30 11.06
C LEU A 171 -0.68 7.13 9.61
N SER A 172 0.64 7.05 9.39
CA SER A 172 1.18 6.68 8.08
C SER A 172 1.42 5.17 8.08
N LEU A 173 0.82 4.44 7.14
CA LEU A 173 1.13 3.04 6.85
C LEU A 173 1.81 2.96 5.49
N THR A 174 3.06 2.53 5.47
CA THR A 174 3.82 2.29 4.24
C THR A 174 3.98 0.80 4.06
N PHE A 175 3.44 0.28 2.96
CA PHE A 175 3.59 -1.10 2.55
C PHE A 175 4.70 -1.16 1.51
N ALA A 176 5.71 -2.00 1.73
CA ALA A 176 6.73 -2.31 0.75
C ALA A 176 6.42 -3.64 0.06
N SER A 177 6.63 -3.70 -1.26
CA SER A 177 6.32 -4.88 -2.06
C SER A 177 7.11 -6.12 -1.63
N ASP A 178 6.42 -7.25 -1.54
CA ASP A 178 6.97 -8.51 -1.05
C ASP A 178 6.33 -9.70 -1.79
N SER A 179 7.12 -10.75 -2.02
CA SER A 179 6.73 -11.98 -2.73
C SER A 179 6.45 -13.18 -1.81
N GLY A 180 6.74 -13.06 -0.52
CA GLY A 180 6.75 -14.17 0.44
C GLY A 180 5.40 -14.50 1.07
N SER A 181 4.27 -14.06 0.51
CA SER A 181 2.98 -14.10 1.21
C SER A 181 2.34 -15.48 1.35
N GLU A 182 2.81 -16.48 0.60
CA GLU A 182 2.25 -17.84 0.55
C GLU A 182 0.73 -17.89 0.24
N LEU A 183 0.17 -16.79 -0.28
CA LEU A 183 -1.24 -16.68 -0.65
C LEU A 183 -1.58 -17.66 -1.78
N ASP A 184 -2.69 -18.37 -1.65
CA ASP A 184 -3.21 -19.25 -2.70
C ASP A 184 -3.71 -18.44 -3.90
N GLU A 185 -3.41 -18.93 -5.10
CA GLU A 185 -3.73 -18.32 -6.39
C GLU A 185 -5.23 -18.02 -6.52
N ASP A 186 -6.05 -18.98 -6.10
CA ASP A 186 -7.52 -18.92 -6.22
C ASP A 186 -8.16 -17.84 -5.33
N GLU A 187 -7.47 -17.37 -4.29
CA GLU A 187 -8.01 -16.37 -3.34
C GLU A 187 -8.12 -14.98 -3.96
N LEU A 188 -7.18 -14.62 -4.86
CA LEU A 188 -7.15 -13.30 -5.51
C LEU A 188 -8.16 -13.18 -6.66
N THR A 189 -8.47 -14.29 -7.34
CA THR A 189 -9.38 -14.27 -8.49
C THR A 189 -10.87 -14.37 -8.10
N SER A 190 -11.15 -14.45 -6.80
CA SER A 190 -12.52 -14.48 -6.26
C SER A 190 -13.32 -13.24 -6.64
N GLY A 191 -14.52 -13.44 -7.17
CA GLY A 191 -15.46 -12.37 -7.52
C GLY A 191 -15.98 -11.56 -6.33
N THR A 192 -15.71 -12.00 -5.10
CA THR A 192 -16.13 -11.35 -3.85
C THR A 192 -14.99 -10.68 -3.09
N LEU A 193 -13.79 -10.57 -3.68
CA LEU A 193 -12.62 -10.02 -3.00
C LEU A 193 -12.84 -8.62 -2.46
N TYR A 194 -13.56 -7.75 -3.18
CA TYR A 194 -13.74 -6.35 -2.82
C TYR A 194 -15.17 -6.01 -2.43
N SER A 195 -15.34 -5.43 -1.25
CA SER A 195 -16.56 -4.74 -0.85
C SER A 195 -16.67 -3.38 -1.54
N ALA A 196 -17.89 -3.01 -1.92
CA ALA A 196 -18.15 -1.74 -2.60
C ALA A 196 -18.10 -0.57 -1.62
N MET A 197 -17.41 0.50 -2.02
CA MET A 197 -17.19 1.68 -1.20
C MET A 197 -18.07 2.86 -1.62
N THR A 198 -18.33 3.76 -0.66
CA THR A 198 -18.99 5.04 -0.90
C THR A 198 -18.07 6.19 -0.55
N TRP A 199 -17.58 6.90 -1.56
CA TRP A 199 -16.75 8.08 -1.34
C TRP A 199 -17.62 9.29 -0.97
N LYS A 200 -17.41 9.80 0.23
CA LYS A 200 -18.10 10.99 0.76
C LYS A 200 -17.44 12.27 0.22
N LEU A 201 -18.17 13.01 -0.62
CA LEU A 201 -17.68 14.29 -1.18
C LEU A 201 -18.04 15.52 -0.33
N GLY A 202 -18.76 15.34 0.78
CA GLY A 202 -19.16 16.42 1.70
C GLY A 202 -20.17 17.42 1.13
N ASN A 203 -20.60 17.26 -0.13
CA ASN A 203 -21.52 18.14 -0.83
C ASN A 203 -22.88 17.46 -1.16
N GLY A 204 -23.18 16.34 -0.50
CA GLY A 204 -24.39 15.54 -0.73
C GLY A 204 -24.40 14.78 -2.07
N LYS A 205 -23.27 14.69 -2.78
CA LYS A 205 -23.12 13.92 -4.02
C LYS A 205 -22.12 12.78 -3.84
N ASP A 206 -22.39 11.91 -2.87
CA ASP A 206 -21.53 10.75 -2.63
C ASP A 206 -21.42 9.88 -3.88
N VAL A 207 -20.23 9.36 -4.13
CA VAL A 207 -19.99 8.40 -5.22
C VAL A 207 -20.06 7.01 -4.63
N THR A 208 -21.12 6.27 -4.97
CA THR A 208 -21.39 4.93 -4.43
C THR A 208 -20.95 3.85 -5.41
N GLY A 209 -20.73 2.65 -4.89
CA GLY A 209 -20.46 1.47 -5.72
C GLY A 209 -19.05 1.44 -6.33
N ILE A 210 -18.10 2.14 -5.73
CA ILE A 210 -16.70 2.10 -6.16
C ILE A 210 -16.13 0.75 -5.72
N LYS A 211 -15.62 -0.03 -6.67
CA LYS A 211 -14.89 -1.27 -6.39
C LYS A 211 -13.89 -1.54 -7.52
N PRO A 212 -12.71 -2.11 -7.22
CA PRO A 212 -11.82 -2.61 -8.27
C PRO A 212 -12.49 -3.71 -9.10
N PRO A 213 -12.06 -3.91 -10.36
CA PRO A 213 -12.45 -5.08 -11.14
C PRO A 213 -11.88 -6.37 -10.52
N THR A 214 -12.50 -7.51 -10.85
CA THR A 214 -11.98 -8.82 -10.46
C THR A 214 -10.60 -9.05 -11.07
N ILE A 215 -9.67 -9.55 -10.26
CA ILE A 215 -8.30 -9.86 -10.68
C ILE A 215 -8.34 -11.06 -11.62
N THR A 216 -7.65 -10.95 -12.75
CA THR A 216 -7.47 -12.04 -13.71
C THR A 216 -6.25 -12.89 -13.34
N SER A 217 -6.21 -14.15 -13.77
CA SER A 217 -5.07 -15.04 -13.47
C SER A 217 -3.70 -14.50 -13.95
N GLY A 218 -3.67 -13.64 -14.97
CA GLY A 218 -2.43 -13.01 -15.42
C GLY A 218 -1.96 -11.88 -14.49
N GLU A 219 -2.89 -11.13 -13.91
CA GLU A 219 -2.60 -10.06 -12.93
C GLU A 219 -2.21 -10.65 -11.59
N GLU A 220 -2.84 -11.75 -11.21
CA GLU A 220 -2.55 -12.54 -10.03
C GLU A 220 -1.09 -13.01 -9.98
N THR A 221 -0.57 -13.56 -11.07
CA THR A 221 0.86 -13.95 -11.17
C THR A 221 1.81 -12.78 -10.92
N ILE A 222 1.44 -11.56 -11.38
CA ILE A 222 2.24 -10.35 -11.15
C ILE A 222 2.23 -10.00 -9.65
N ILE A 223 1.05 -10.04 -9.03
CA ILE A 223 0.86 -9.71 -7.62
C ILE A 223 1.62 -10.69 -6.71
N LEU A 224 1.50 -11.99 -6.97
CA LEU A 224 2.18 -13.05 -6.19
C LEU A 224 3.70 -13.03 -6.36
N ALA A 225 4.20 -12.57 -7.51
CA ALA A 225 5.63 -12.33 -7.72
C ALA A 225 6.18 -11.13 -6.91
N GLY A 226 5.32 -10.43 -6.16
CA GLY A 226 5.66 -9.24 -5.39
C GLY A 226 5.86 -7.99 -6.26
N ASP A 227 5.21 -7.93 -7.42
CA ASP A 227 5.20 -6.76 -8.30
C ASP A 227 3.94 -5.92 -8.07
N VAL A 228 3.98 -4.67 -8.51
CA VAL A 228 2.78 -3.82 -8.50
C VAL A 228 1.99 -4.06 -9.77
N ASN A 229 0.77 -4.58 -9.63
CA ASN A 229 -0.16 -4.66 -10.73
C ASN A 229 -0.89 -3.31 -10.92
N ILE A 230 -0.99 -2.87 -12.17
CA ILE A 230 -1.62 -1.60 -12.55
C ILE A 230 -2.79 -1.92 -13.47
N VAL A 231 -4.01 -1.74 -12.96
CA VAL A 231 -5.24 -1.99 -13.70
C VAL A 231 -5.80 -0.66 -14.19
N THR A 232 -6.14 -0.57 -15.47
CA THR A 232 -6.86 0.60 -16.01
C THR A 232 -8.33 0.27 -16.16
N ASP A 233 -9.20 1.07 -15.55
CA ASP A 233 -10.66 0.88 -15.53
C ASP A 233 -11.39 1.98 -16.33
N ILE A 234 -10.72 2.50 -17.36
CA ILE A 234 -11.27 3.47 -18.29
C ILE A 234 -10.91 3.11 -19.73
N THR A 235 -11.93 3.04 -20.59
CA THR A 235 -11.74 2.99 -22.04
C THR A 235 -11.97 4.39 -22.61
N TYR A 236 -10.92 4.98 -23.19
CA TYR A 236 -11.04 6.25 -23.91
C TYR A 236 -11.47 5.98 -25.36
N SER A 237 -12.59 6.55 -25.77
CA SER A 237 -13.06 6.58 -27.17
C SER A 237 -12.56 7.80 -27.92
#